data_AF-A0A9W7XR61-F1
#
_entry.id   AF-A0A9W7XR61-F1
#
_cell.length_a   1.000
_cell.length_b   1.000
_cell.length_c   1.000
_cell.angle_alpha   90.00
_cell.angle_beta   90.00
_cell.angle_gamma   90.00
#
_symmetry.space_group_name_H-M   'P 1'
#
loop_
_entity.id
_entity.type
_entity.pdbx_description
1 polymer ?
#
loop_
_entity_poly.entity_id
_entity_poly.type
_entity_poly.pdbx_seq_one_letter_code
_entity_poly.pdbx_strand_id
1 'polypeptide(L)'
;STLALRICILLIAGLGIGPFIQLSLIAGQAAVKPEDMATATAVLTFFRSTGSVFGMAVMQTIMSANLRHRLHPLQEQYKDDGRITLDALDNPSVIYQPDVPAGLRDSIIDAYMHSLHLVFIAMIPFGALMFLSTLSLKHIALARRLQPVLAE
;
A
#
# COMPACT_ATOMS: atom_id res chain seq x y z
N SER A 1 -9.14 -25.79 2.52
CA SER A 1 -10.00 -24.65 2.12
C SER A 1 -9.43 -23.25 2.40
N THR A 2 -8.52 -23.06 3.37
CA THR A 2 -8.01 -21.74 3.77
C THR A 2 -7.10 -21.05 2.75
N LEU A 3 -6.31 -21.79 1.96
CA LEU A 3 -5.43 -21.21 0.93
C LEU A 3 -6.22 -20.62 -0.26
N ALA A 4 -7.21 -21.36 -0.76
CA ALA A 4 -8.07 -20.91 -1.86
C ALA A 4 -8.80 -19.60 -1.51
N LEU A 5 -9.32 -19.49 -0.28
CA LEU A 5 -9.97 -18.27 0.20
C LEU A 5 -9.01 -17.07 0.23
N ARG A 6 -7.76 -17.25 0.69
CA ARG A 6 -6.74 -16.19 0.70
C ARG A 6 -6.42 -15.72 -0.72
N ILE A 7 -6.26 -16.65 -1.65
CA ILE A 7 -5.99 -16.34 -3.06
C ILE A 7 -7.15 -15.57 -3.68
N CYS A 8 -8.40 -16.00 -3.44
CA CYS A 8 -9.59 -15.31 -3.94
C CYS A 8 -9.70 -13.87 -3.41
N ILE A 9 -9.43 -13.65 -2.12
CA ILE A 9 -9.44 -12.30 -1.53
C ILE A 9 -8.37 -11.41 -2.19
N LEU A 10 -7.16 -11.94 -2.39
CA LEU A 10 -6.08 -11.20 -3.07
C LEU A 10 -6.41 -10.90 -4.54
N LEU A 11 -7.07 -11.83 -5.23
CA LEU A 11 -7.57 -11.61 -6.59
C LEU A 11 -8.60 -10.49 -6.65
N ILE A 12 -9.59 -10.50 -5.75
CA ILE A 12 -10.61 -9.44 -5.67
C ILE A 12 -9.96 -8.10 -5.37
N ALA A 13 -9.02 -8.05 -4.43
CA ALA A 13 -8.27 -6.84 -4.10
C ALA A 13 -7.47 -6.31 -5.31
N GLY A 14 -6.77 -7.19 -6.03
CA GLY A 14 -6.02 -6.82 -7.24
C GLY A 14 -6.89 -6.33 -8.38
N LEU A 15 -8.04 -6.97 -8.61
CA LEU A 15 -9.03 -6.59 -9.63
C LEU A 15 -9.64 -5.21 -9.36
N GLY A 16 -9.72 -4.76 -8.11
CA GLY A 16 -10.18 -3.41 -7.78
C GLY A 16 -9.12 -2.34 -8.04
N ILE A 17 -7.91 -2.53 -7.49
CA ILE A 17 -6.86 -1.50 -7.49
C ILE A 17 -6.26 -1.29 -8.89
N GLY A 18 -6.05 -2.37 -9.65
CA GLY A 18 -5.39 -2.31 -10.97
C GLY A 18 -6.07 -1.35 -11.98
N PRO A 19 -7.34 -1.56 -12.35
CA PRO A 19 -8.02 -0.74 -13.35
C PRO A 19 -8.22 0.71 -12.88
N PHE A 20 -8.32 0.95 -11.57
CA PHE A 20 -8.51 2.29 -11.01
C PHE A 20 -7.39 3.27 -11.40
N ILE A 21 -6.14 2.78 -11.47
CA ILE A 21 -4.99 3.59 -11.89
C ILE A 21 -5.19 4.13 -13.31
N GLN A 22 -5.61 3.27 -14.23
CA GLN A 22 -5.80 3.65 -15.63
C GLN A 22 -7.06 4.52 -15.82
N LEU A 23 -8.14 4.18 -15.09
CA LEU A 23 -9.40 4.91 -15.18
C LEU A 23 -9.25 6.37 -14.71
N SER A 24 -8.51 6.59 -13.62
CA SER A 24 -8.27 7.93 -13.07
C SER A 24 -7.49 8.82 -14.04
N LEU A 25 -6.53 8.23 -14.77
CA LEU A 25 -5.77 8.95 -15.79
C LEU A 25 -6.67 9.39 -16.95
N ILE A 26 -7.46 8.46 -17.51
CA ILE A 26 -8.37 8.75 -18.63
C ILE A 26 -9.40 9.80 -18.23
N ALA A 27 -9.96 9.70 -17.01
CA ALA A 27 -10.93 10.66 -16.50
C ALA A 27 -10.35 12.06 -16.36
N GLY A 28 -9.12 12.19 -15.82
CA GLY A 28 -8.46 13.48 -15.70
C GLY A 28 -8.06 14.10 -17.05
N GLN A 29 -7.62 13.27 -17.99
CA GLN A 29 -7.36 13.72 -19.37
C GLN A 29 -8.63 14.15 -20.10
N ALA A 30 -9.76 13.49 -19.85
CA ALA A 30 -11.06 13.85 -20.43
C ALA A 30 -11.63 15.18 -19.89
N ALA A 31 -11.17 15.63 -18.73
CA ALA A 31 -11.62 16.87 -18.09
C ALA A 31 -10.94 18.15 -18.64
N VAL A 32 -9.93 18.02 -19.51
CA VAL A 32 -9.12 19.15 -20.00
C VAL A 32 -9.14 19.28 -21.53
N LYS A 33 -8.62 20.39 -22.06
CA LYS A 33 -8.43 20.59 -23.51
C LYS A 33 -7.21 19.77 -24.01
N PRO A 34 -7.13 19.45 -25.32
CA PRO A 34 -6.02 18.66 -25.88
C PRO A 34 -4.66 19.27 -25.62
N GLU A 35 -4.58 20.60 -25.71
CA GLU A 35 -3.38 21.40 -25.46
C GLU A 35 -2.85 21.21 -24.02
N ASP A 36 -3.75 20.95 -23.06
CA ASP A 36 -3.43 20.81 -21.64
C ASP A 36 -3.24 19.34 -21.18
N MET A 37 -3.38 18.36 -22.09
CA MET A 37 -3.33 16.93 -21.72
C MET A 37 -1.99 16.52 -21.12
N ALA A 38 -0.88 17.10 -21.61
CA ALA A 38 0.45 16.87 -21.05
C ALA A 38 0.54 17.41 -19.61
N THR A 39 0.05 18.63 -19.38
CA THR A 39 0.00 19.26 -18.05
C THR A 39 -0.87 18.47 -17.08
N ALA A 40 -2.07 18.04 -17.50
CA ALA A 40 -2.96 17.23 -16.67
C ALA A 40 -2.32 15.90 -16.27
N THR A 41 -1.64 15.24 -17.20
CA THR A 41 -0.92 13.99 -16.93
C THR A 41 0.23 14.20 -15.94
N ALA A 42 0.98 15.29 -16.09
CA ALA A 42 2.07 15.64 -15.17
C ALA A 42 1.56 15.92 -13.76
N VAL A 43 0.48 16.68 -13.62
CA VAL A 43 -0.16 16.98 -12.32
C VAL A 43 -0.68 15.71 -11.66
N LEU A 44 -1.38 14.84 -12.39
CA LEU A 44 -1.85 13.54 -11.87
C LEU A 44 -0.68 12.66 -11.42
N THR A 45 0.40 12.63 -12.19
CA THR A 45 1.61 11.85 -11.86
C THR A 45 2.30 12.41 -10.61
N PHE A 46 2.38 13.74 -10.48
CA PHE A 46 2.93 14.42 -9.32
C PHE A 46 2.16 14.09 -8.05
N PHE A 47 0.82 14.22 -8.06
CA PHE A 47 -0.01 13.87 -6.91
C PHE A 47 0.07 12.38 -6.58
N ARG A 48 0.14 11.52 -7.59
CA ARG A 48 0.29 10.07 -7.39
C ARG A 48 1.61 9.71 -6.72
N SER A 49 2.72 10.27 -7.19
CA SER A 49 4.05 10.04 -6.61
C SER A 49 4.15 10.60 -5.19
N THR A 50 3.62 11.80 -4.99
CA THR A 50 3.59 12.44 -3.67
C THR A 50 2.74 11.62 -2.68
N GLY A 51 1.54 11.21 -3.10
CA GLY A 51 0.64 10.38 -2.31
C GLY A 51 1.21 9.00 -1.97
N SER A 52 1.95 8.36 -2.90
CA SER A 52 2.57 7.06 -2.63
C SER A 52 3.66 7.15 -1.56
N VAL A 53 4.48 8.19 -1.59
CA VAL A 53 5.52 8.42 -0.57
C VAL A 53 4.88 8.68 0.79
N PHE A 54 3.86 9.54 0.87
CA PHE A 54 3.14 9.78 2.13
C PHE A 54 2.45 8.52 2.65
N GLY A 55 1.78 7.77 1.76
CA GLY A 55 1.14 6.51 2.12
C GLY A 55 2.14 5.49 2.67
N MET A 56 3.26 5.28 1.96
CA MET A 56 4.32 4.39 2.43
C MET A 56 4.90 4.83 3.78
N ALA A 57 5.15 6.12 3.98
CA ALA A 57 5.68 6.63 5.23
C ALA A 57 4.73 6.33 6.41
N VAL A 58 3.44 6.63 6.26
CA VAL A 58 2.43 6.35 7.31
C VAL A 58 2.34 4.85 7.61
N MET A 59 2.24 4.02 6.57
CA MET A 59 2.16 2.56 6.75
C MET A 59 3.43 2.00 7.41
N GLN A 60 4.60 2.51 7.02
CA GLN A 60 5.88 2.11 7.62
C GLN A 60 5.98 2.55 9.09
N THR A 61 5.50 3.74 9.43
CA THR A 61 5.43 4.20 10.83
C THR A 61 4.52 3.31 11.67
N ILE A 62 3.33 2.97 11.17
CA ILE A 62 2.39 2.07 11.87
C ILE A 62 3.03 0.70 12.09
N MET A 63 3.63 0.15 11.04
CA MET A 63 4.33 -1.14 11.08
C MET A 63 5.45 -1.13 12.12
N SER A 64 6.35 -0.16 12.03
CA SER A 64 7.51 -0.07 12.92
C SER A 64 7.10 0.18 14.38
N ALA A 65 6.10 1.03 14.63
CA ALA A 65 5.59 1.27 15.97
C ALA A 65 4.97 0.01 16.58
N ASN A 66 4.17 -0.74 15.82
CA ASN A 66 3.57 -1.97 16.31
C ASN A 66 4.61 -3.06 16.54
N LEU A 67 5.57 -3.19 15.61
CA LEU A 67 6.65 -4.16 15.73
C LEU A 67 7.51 -3.89 16.97
N ARG A 68 7.94 -2.65 17.20
CA ARG A 68 8.65 -2.25 18.43
C ARG A 68 7.87 -2.60 19.69
N HIS A 69 6.58 -2.32 19.70
CA HIS A 69 5.71 -2.62 20.83
C HIS A 69 5.64 -4.13 21.14
N ARG A 70 5.57 -4.98 20.10
CA ARG A 70 5.53 -6.44 20.24
C ARG A 70 6.87 -7.07 20.57
N LEU A 71 7.95 -6.45 20.14
CA LEU A 71 9.31 -6.91 20.41
C LEU A 71 9.80 -6.52 21.82
N HIS A 72 9.29 -5.43 22.41
CA HIS A 72 9.63 -5.00 23.77
C HIS A 72 9.51 -6.11 24.85
N PRO A 73 8.40 -6.85 24.98
CA PRO A 73 8.30 -7.92 25.98
C PRO A 73 9.27 -9.09 25.72
N LEU A 74 9.66 -9.33 24.45
CA LEU A 74 10.64 -10.36 24.11
C LEU A 74 12.06 -9.98 24.57
N GLN A 75 12.38 -8.69 24.60
CA GLN A 75 13.65 -8.20 25.15
C GLN A 75 13.77 -8.49 26.65
N GLU A 76 12.67 -8.39 27.40
CA GLU A 76 12.66 -8.69 28.84
C GLU A 76 12.74 -10.19 29.11
N GLN A 77 12.12 -11.00 28.25
CA GLN A 77 12.13 -12.47 28.34
C GLN A 77 13.48 -13.08 27.93
N TYR A 78 14.14 -12.52 26.92
CA TYR A 78 15.41 -13.00 26.37
C TYR A 78 16.53 -11.96 26.57
N LYS A 79 16.89 -11.68 27.83
CA LYS A 79 17.84 -10.60 28.18
C LYS A 79 19.22 -10.76 27.54
N ASP A 80 19.73 -11.98 27.44
CA ASP A 80 21.03 -12.27 26.83
C ASP A 80 21.00 -12.08 25.30
N ASP A 81 19.83 -12.27 24.68
CA ASP A 81 19.59 -12.15 23.24
C ASP A 81 18.83 -10.86 22.86
N GLY A 82 18.70 -9.91 23.78
CA GLY A 82 17.92 -8.69 23.57
C GLY A 82 18.39 -7.84 22.39
N ARG A 83 19.68 -7.95 22.03
CA ARG A 83 20.27 -7.31 20.84
C ARG A 83 19.69 -7.84 19.54
N ILE A 84 19.44 -9.15 19.45
CA ILE A 84 18.82 -9.80 18.27
C ILE A 84 17.44 -9.20 18.02
N THR A 85 16.72 -8.85 19.08
CA THR A 85 15.40 -8.23 18.99
C THR A 85 15.45 -6.77 18.51
N LEU A 86 16.48 -6.01 18.86
CA LEU A 86 16.72 -4.68 18.29
C LEU A 86 17.15 -4.77 16.83
N ASP A 87 18.09 -5.65 16.51
CA ASP A 87 18.61 -5.82 15.17
C ASP A 87 17.52 -6.36 14.22
N ALA A 88 16.58 -7.15 14.73
CA ALA A 88 15.41 -7.60 13.99
C ALA A 88 14.45 -6.47 13.61
N LEU A 89 14.50 -5.27 14.20
CA LEU A 89 13.69 -4.12 13.75
C LEU A 89 14.17 -3.57 12.41
N ASP A 90 15.49 -3.56 12.21
CA ASP A 90 16.14 -2.97 11.05
C ASP A 90 16.48 -4.02 10.00
N ASN A 91 16.82 -5.24 10.42
CA ASN A 91 17.17 -6.35 9.55
C ASN A 91 16.47 -7.67 9.95
N PRO A 92 15.39 -8.05 9.26
CA PRO A 92 14.67 -9.29 9.55
C PRO A 92 15.50 -10.56 9.28
N SER A 93 16.64 -10.46 8.58
CA SER A 93 17.50 -11.61 8.27
C SER A 93 18.30 -12.10 9.49
N VAL A 94 18.38 -11.28 10.54
CA VAL A 94 19.10 -11.59 11.78
C VAL A 94 18.52 -12.82 12.48
N ILE A 95 17.24 -13.14 12.25
CA ILE A 95 16.57 -14.33 12.81
C ILE A 95 17.10 -15.67 12.27
N TYR A 96 17.89 -15.65 11.19
CA TYR A 96 18.49 -16.86 10.60
C TYR A 96 19.93 -17.10 11.07
N GLN A 97 20.44 -16.26 11.97
CA GLN A 97 21.75 -16.48 12.56
C GLN A 97 21.73 -17.78 13.40
N PRO A 98 22.85 -18.55 13.42
CA PRO A 98 22.91 -19.84 14.10
C PRO A 98 22.62 -19.76 15.60
N ASP A 99 22.84 -18.57 16.17
CA ASP A 99 22.85 -18.31 17.59
C ASP A 99 21.45 -17.96 18.14
N VAL A 100 20.43 -17.86 17.27
CA VAL A 100 19.08 -17.45 17.66
C VAL A 100 18.26 -18.64 18.16
N PRO A 101 17.73 -18.61 19.39
CA PRO A 101 16.83 -19.64 19.89
C PRO A 101 15.58 -19.78 19.01
N ALA A 102 15.17 -21.02 18.69
CA ALA A 102 14.00 -21.28 17.85
C ALA A 102 12.71 -20.61 18.37
N GLY A 103 12.52 -20.58 19.69
CA GLY A 103 11.36 -19.92 20.32
C GLY A 103 11.37 -18.40 20.17
N LEU A 104 12.55 -17.76 20.17
CA LEU A 104 12.68 -16.33 19.90
C LEU A 104 12.39 -16.03 18.42
N ARG A 105 12.92 -16.84 17.51
CA ARG A 105 12.67 -16.74 16.07
C ARG A 105 11.18 -16.81 15.74
N ASP A 106 10.46 -17.80 16.27
CA ASP A 106 9.03 -17.95 16.01
C ASP A 106 8.22 -16.76 16.57
N SER A 107 8.61 -16.25 17.74
CA SER A 107 7.98 -15.07 18.35
C SER A 107 8.23 -13.79 17.54
N ILE A 108 9.42 -13.60 16.97
CA ILE A 108 9.72 -12.48 16.08
C ILE A 108 8.91 -12.58 14.79
N ILE A 109 8.82 -13.78 14.19
CA ILE A 109 7.99 -14.01 12.99
C ILE A 109 6.53 -13.68 13.28
N ASP A 110 5.99 -14.13 14.41
CA ASP A 110 4.60 -13.85 14.78
C ASP A 110 4.36 -12.34 15.01
N ALA A 111 5.29 -11.65 15.66
CA ALA A 111 5.25 -10.20 15.83
C ALA A 111 5.25 -9.46 14.48
N TYR A 112 6.08 -9.92 13.53
CA TYR A 112 6.10 -9.40 12.15
C TYR A 112 4.78 -9.64 11.41
N MET A 113 4.25 -10.85 11.47
CA MET A 113 2.99 -11.20 10.81
C MET A 113 1.83 -10.37 11.35
N HIS A 114 1.76 -10.20 12.67
CA HIS A 114 0.74 -9.35 13.29
C HIS A 114 0.88 -7.88 12.90
N SER A 115 2.11 -7.36 12.85
CA SER A 115 2.35 -5.98 12.45
C SER A 115 1.97 -5.75 10.99
N LEU A 116 2.30 -6.70 10.09
CA LEU A 116 1.88 -6.65 8.67
C LEU A 116 0.36 -6.68 8.55
N HIS A 117 -0.29 -7.55 9.32
CA HIS A 117 -1.75 -7.63 9.30
C HIS A 117 -2.40 -6.31 9.73
N LEU A 118 -1.80 -5.62 10.73
CA LEU A 118 -2.26 -4.30 11.13
C LEU A 118 -2.16 -3.27 10.00
N VAL A 119 -1.09 -3.31 9.19
CA VAL A 119 -0.94 -2.45 8.01
C VAL A 119 -2.05 -2.72 6.99
N PHE A 120 -2.37 -3.99 6.70
CA PHE A 120 -3.47 -4.33 5.81
C PHE A 120 -4.83 -3.82 6.32
N ILE A 121 -5.08 -3.93 7.62
CA ILE A 121 -6.31 -3.40 8.23
C ILE A 121 -6.31 -1.86 8.17
N ALA A 122 -5.17 -1.23 8.44
CA ALA A 122 -5.03 0.22 8.38
C ALA A 122 -5.25 0.77 6.97
N MET A 123 -5.03 -0.01 5.91
CA MET A 123 -5.34 0.39 4.52
C MET A 123 -6.85 0.45 4.22
N ILE A 124 -7.69 -0.28 4.95
CA ILE A 124 -9.15 -0.33 4.74
C ILE A 124 -9.81 1.07 4.81
N PRO A 125 -9.61 1.88 5.88
CA PRO A 125 -10.20 3.22 5.94
C PRO A 125 -9.68 4.16 4.85
N PHE A 126 -8.43 4.02 4.40
CA PHE A 126 -7.92 4.80 3.25
C PHE A 126 -8.63 4.40 1.95
N GLY A 127 -8.87 3.11 1.74
CA GLY A 127 -9.66 2.60 0.62
C GLY A 127 -11.10 3.14 0.64
N ALA A 128 -11.73 3.16 1.82
CA ALA A 128 -13.05 3.74 2.00
C ALA A 128 -13.06 5.25 1.70
N LEU A 129 -12.04 5.99 2.14
CA LEU A 129 -11.89 7.42 1.85
C LEU A 129 -11.71 7.69 0.34
N MET A 130 -10.92 6.86 -0.36
CA MET A 130 -10.81 6.92 -1.82
C MET A 130 -12.14 6.66 -2.51
N PHE A 131 -12.87 5.65 -2.06
CA PHE A 131 -14.21 5.33 -2.58
C PHE A 131 -15.18 6.50 -2.37
N LEU A 132 -15.19 7.10 -1.17
CA LEU A 132 -16.02 8.28 -0.88
C LEU A 132 -15.64 9.49 -1.73
N SER A 133 -14.34 9.69 -1.98
CA SER A 133 -13.85 10.76 -2.86
C SER A 133 -14.33 10.58 -4.30
N THR A 134 -14.50 9.33 -4.74
CA THR A 134 -15.02 8.99 -6.09
C THR A 134 -16.48 9.44 -6.26
N LEU A 135 -17.29 9.45 -5.20
CA LEU A 135 -18.69 9.92 -5.27
C LEU A 135 -18.81 11.41 -5.64
N SER A 136 -17.75 12.20 -5.42
CA SER A 136 -17.72 13.62 -5.79
C SER A 136 -17.36 13.86 -7.26
N LEU A 137 -17.03 12.81 -8.02
CA LEU A 137 -16.70 12.93 -9.43
C LEU A 137 -17.96 13.18 -10.27
N LYS A 138 -18.01 14.35 -10.90
CA LYS A 138 -19.06 14.69 -11.87
C LYS A 138 -18.85 13.90 -13.16
N HIS A 139 -19.93 13.34 -13.71
CA HIS A 139 -19.88 12.63 -14.98
C HIS A 139 -19.49 13.60 -16.12
N ILE A 140 -18.38 13.31 -16.79
CA ILE A 140 -17.95 14.02 -18.01
C ILE A 140 -18.10 13.04 -19.16
N ALA A 141 -18.96 13.36 -20.11
CA ALA A 141 -19.15 12.52 -21.28
C ALA A 141 -17.85 12.49 -22.10
N LEU A 142 -17.36 11.30 -22.45
CA LEU A 142 -16.21 11.07 -23.35
C LEU A 142 -16.49 11.49 -24.81
N ALA A 143 -17.44 12.39 -25.05
CA ALA A 143 -17.89 12.80 -26.37
C ALA A 143 -16.93 13.83 -27.00
N ARG A 144 -15.66 13.46 -27.19
CA ARG A 144 -14.85 14.09 -28.23
C ARG A 144 -15.21 13.39 -29.53
N ARG A 145 -16.24 13.92 -30.21
CA ARG A 145 -16.46 13.59 -31.63
C ARG A 145 -15.11 13.66 -32.32
N LEU A 146 -14.73 12.60 -33.03
CA LEU A 146 -13.72 12.72 -34.07
C LEU A 146 -14.16 13.89 -34.95
N GLN A 147 -13.57 15.06 -34.77
CA GLN A 147 -13.61 16.07 -35.82
C GLN A 147 -12.90 15.39 -37.00
N PRO A 148 -13.57 15.25 -38.16
CA PRO A 148 -13.03 14.52 -39.29
C PRO A 148 -11.83 15.30 -39.82
N VAL A 149 -10.62 14.88 -39.43
CA VAL A 149 -9.33 15.37 -39.96
C VAL A 149 -9.10 14.78 -41.37
N LEU A 150 -10.14 14.67 -42.20
CA LEU A 150 -10.07 14.10 -43.56
C LEU A 150 -10.93 14.88 -44.57
N ALA A 151 -11.16 16.17 -44.34
CA ALA A 151 -11.84 17.04 -45.29
C ALA A 151 -10.98 18.24 -45.70
N GLU A 152 -9.68 18.03 -45.95
CA GLU A 152 -8.84 18.87 -46.82
C GLU A 152 -7.81 18.00 -47.55
#